data_AF-A0A919P6P2-F1
#
_entry.id   AF-A0A919P6P2-F1
#
_cell.length_a   1.000
_cell.length_b   1.000
_cell.length_c   1.000
_cell.angle_alpha   90.00
_cell.angle_beta   90.00
_cell.angle_gamma   90.00
#
_symmetry.space_group_name_H-M   'P 1'
#
loop_
_entity.id
_entity.type
_entity.pdbx_description
1 polymer ?
#
loop_
_entity_poly.entity_id
_entity_poly.type
_entity_poly.pdbx_seq_one_letter_code
_entity_poly.pdbx_strand_id
1 'polypeptide(L)'
;MASAGAGAVPSAGAGAVPSAGAGAGASAGAGAGASAGAGAVPVRPEIVCLCGSTRFTVELRAANRELTLAGAVVVAPSEVDGPLTDDQRTALGTLHLRKIDLADRVLVVNPDGYVGESTRQEIAYARAAGKPVSFTDSV
;
A
#
# COMPACT_ATOMS: atom_id res chain seq x y z
N MET A 1 50.90 -10.06 -0.26
CA MET A 1 50.63 -11.51 -0.19
C MET A 1 49.15 -11.66 0.08
N ALA A 2 48.40 -12.09 -0.94
CA ALA A 2 46.95 -12.26 -0.87
C ALA A 2 46.61 -13.68 -0.43
N SER A 3 45.63 -13.85 0.45
CA SER A 3 44.87 -15.09 0.58
C SER A 3 43.40 -14.77 0.86
N ALA A 4 42.58 -14.99 -0.17
CA ALA A 4 41.12 -15.07 -0.07
C ALA A 4 40.75 -16.52 0.22
N GLY A 5 39.92 -16.74 1.24
CA GLY A 5 39.24 -18.01 1.48
C GLY A 5 37.79 -17.91 1.05
N ALA A 6 37.41 -18.57 -0.05
CA ALA A 6 36.03 -18.72 -0.48
C ALA A 6 35.55 -20.13 -0.12
N GLY A 7 34.65 -20.24 0.86
CA GLY A 7 33.91 -21.46 1.16
C GLY A 7 32.71 -21.59 0.21
N ALA A 8 32.60 -22.73 -0.46
CA ALA A 8 31.47 -23.07 -1.33
C ALA A 8 30.28 -23.60 -0.50
N VAL A 9 29.08 -23.13 -0.82
CA VAL A 9 27.79 -23.68 -0.37
C VAL A 9 27.13 -24.44 -1.54
N PRO A 10 26.62 -25.67 -1.36
CA PRO A 10 25.97 -26.43 -2.43
C PRO A 10 24.52 -26.00 -2.67
N SER A 11 24.09 -26.15 -3.93
CA SER A 11 22.77 -25.80 -4.48
C SER A 11 21.70 -26.86 -4.19
N ALA A 12 20.50 -26.39 -3.84
CA ALA A 12 19.30 -27.22 -3.71
C ALA A 12 18.56 -27.36 -5.05
N GLY A 13 18.11 -28.57 -5.34
CA GLY A 13 17.50 -28.99 -6.61
C GLY A 13 16.09 -28.47 -6.85
N ALA A 14 15.77 -28.31 -8.14
CA ALA A 14 14.45 -27.97 -8.65
C ALA A 14 13.54 -29.21 -8.62
N GLY A 15 12.44 -29.13 -7.87
CA GLY A 15 11.32 -30.07 -7.94
C GLY A 15 10.20 -29.48 -8.79
N ALA A 16 9.89 -30.14 -9.91
CA ALA A 16 8.78 -29.82 -10.79
C ALA A 16 7.43 -30.23 -10.16
N VAL A 17 6.40 -29.42 -10.37
CA VAL A 17 5.00 -29.76 -10.11
C VAL A 17 4.26 -29.99 -11.43
N PRO A 18 3.63 -31.16 -11.67
CA PRO A 18 2.85 -31.42 -12.87
C PRO A 18 1.40 -30.90 -12.77
N SER A 19 0.84 -30.61 -13.94
CA SER A 19 -0.54 -30.19 -14.19
C SER A 19 -1.48 -31.38 -14.49
N ALA A 20 -2.78 -31.23 -14.20
CA ALA A 20 -3.84 -32.00 -14.84
C ALA A 20 -5.23 -31.34 -14.71
N GLY A 21 -5.88 -31.08 -15.85
CA GLY A 21 -7.13 -31.77 -16.21
C GLY A 21 -8.48 -31.13 -15.83
N ALA A 22 -9.29 -30.88 -16.86
CA ALA A 22 -10.61 -30.24 -16.86
C ALA A 22 -11.80 -31.14 -16.44
N GLY A 23 -12.93 -30.50 -16.11
CA GLY A 23 -14.28 -31.09 -16.11
C GLY A 23 -15.34 -30.00 -16.28
N ALA A 24 -16.13 -30.10 -17.35
CA ALA A 24 -17.14 -29.14 -17.78
C ALA A 24 -18.54 -29.45 -17.21
N GLY A 25 -19.37 -28.42 -17.10
CA GLY A 25 -20.82 -28.53 -16.91
C GLY A 25 -21.49 -27.17 -17.12
N ALA A 26 -22.20 -27.01 -18.25
CA ALA A 26 -22.84 -25.76 -18.67
C ALA A 26 -24.36 -25.79 -18.48
N SER A 27 -24.94 -24.59 -18.35
CA SER A 27 -26.19 -24.08 -18.96
C SER A 27 -26.91 -23.15 -17.96
N ALA A 28 -27.71 -22.16 -18.33
CA ALA A 28 -27.87 -21.25 -19.47
C ALA A 28 -28.94 -20.24 -18.99
N GLY A 29 -28.91 -18.97 -19.40
CA GLY A 29 -30.01 -18.06 -19.07
C GLY A 29 -29.81 -16.57 -19.39
N ALA A 30 -30.08 -16.22 -20.65
CA ALA A 30 -30.70 -14.99 -21.17
C ALA A 30 -30.26 -13.60 -20.67
N GLY A 31 -29.76 -12.80 -21.61
CA GLY A 31 -29.24 -11.45 -21.38
C GLY A 31 -30.26 -10.31 -21.38
N ALA A 32 -29.73 -9.09 -21.29
CA ALA A 32 -30.39 -7.86 -21.69
C ALA A 32 -29.33 -6.76 -21.93
N GLY A 33 -29.29 -6.27 -23.17
CA GLY A 33 -29.11 -4.86 -23.50
C GLY A 33 -27.81 -4.18 -23.10
N ALA A 34 -26.90 -4.04 -24.06
CA ALA A 34 -26.13 -2.82 -24.16
C ALA A 34 -27.12 -1.65 -24.34
N SER A 35 -27.21 -0.79 -23.34
CA SER A 35 -27.62 0.60 -23.58
C SER A 35 -26.44 1.48 -23.23
N ALA A 36 -25.91 2.16 -24.24
CA ALA A 36 -24.99 3.26 -24.07
C ALA A 36 -25.75 4.39 -23.36
N GLY A 37 -25.72 4.38 -22.03
CA GLY A 37 -26.17 5.48 -21.19
C GLY A 37 -25.14 6.61 -21.23
N ALA A 38 -25.64 7.84 -21.34
CA ALA A 38 -24.94 9.12 -21.38
C ALA A 38 -23.57 9.12 -20.68
N GLY A 39 -22.56 9.71 -21.34
CA GLY A 39 -21.18 9.83 -20.87
C GLY A 39 -21.11 10.09 -19.37
N ALA A 40 -20.84 9.04 -18.61
CA ALA A 40 -20.62 9.15 -17.19
C ALA A 40 -19.38 10.03 -17.03
N VAL A 41 -19.54 11.17 -16.35
CA VAL A 41 -18.38 11.87 -15.80
C VAL A 41 -17.61 10.81 -15.02
N PRO A 42 -16.33 10.52 -15.34
CA PRO A 42 -15.59 9.55 -14.56
C PRO A 42 -15.63 10.02 -13.11
N VAL A 43 -16.24 9.20 -12.24
CA VAL A 43 -16.22 9.45 -10.80
C VAL A 43 -14.76 9.56 -10.44
N ARG A 44 -14.34 10.73 -9.93
CA ARG A 44 -12.94 10.89 -9.55
C ARG A 44 -12.62 9.78 -8.54
N PRO A 45 -11.52 9.03 -8.71
CA PRO A 45 -11.10 8.06 -7.71
C PRO A 45 -10.95 8.72 -6.34
N GLU A 46 -11.29 8.00 -5.27
CA GLU A 46 -10.95 8.41 -3.91
C GLU A 46 -9.42 8.49 -3.78
N ILE A 47 -8.90 9.58 -3.21
CA ILE A 47 -7.47 9.70 -2.90
C ILE A 47 -7.26 9.30 -1.44
N VAL A 48 -6.48 8.25 -1.20
CA VAL A 48 -6.20 7.75 0.16
C VAL A 48 -4.71 7.94 0.47
N CYS A 49 -4.41 8.71 1.50
CA CYS A 49 -3.05 8.77 2.02
C CYS A 49 -2.84 7.64 3.03
N LEU A 50 -1.78 6.84 2.82
CA LEU A 50 -1.35 5.86 3.81
C LEU A 50 -0.39 6.52 4.79
N CYS A 51 -0.69 6.42 6.07
CA CYS A 51 0.21 6.77 7.15
C CYS A 51 0.61 5.49 7.89
N GLY A 52 1.81 5.44 8.44
CA GLY A 52 2.28 4.26 9.13
C GLY A 52 3.79 4.25 9.27
N SER A 53 4.29 3.35 10.12
CA SER A 53 5.72 3.24 10.33
C SER A 53 6.38 2.48 9.18
N THR A 54 7.51 2.99 8.69
CA THR A 54 8.32 2.32 7.66
C THR A 54 8.93 0.99 8.12
N ARG A 55 8.82 0.64 9.40
CA ARG A 55 9.11 -0.72 9.88
C ARG A 55 8.10 -1.76 9.39
N PHE A 56 6.94 -1.31 8.93
CA PHE A 56 5.84 -2.14 8.40
C PHE A 56 5.66 -1.91 6.89
N THR A 57 6.76 -1.87 6.14
CA THR A 57 6.72 -1.65 4.68
C THR A 57 5.95 -2.74 3.94
N VAL A 58 5.98 -3.98 4.44
CA VAL A 58 5.23 -5.09 3.84
C VAL A 58 3.73 -4.84 3.93
N GLU A 59 3.25 -4.41 5.09
CA GLU A 59 1.85 -4.12 5.38
C GLU A 59 1.39 -2.84 4.66
N LEU A 60 2.23 -1.81 4.62
CA LEU A 60 1.98 -0.60 3.84
C LEU A 60 1.81 -0.91 2.34
N ARG A 61 2.67 -1.77 1.79
CA ARG A 61 2.56 -2.22 0.38
C ARG A 61 1.33 -3.09 0.15
N ALA A 62 0.95 -3.95 1.10
CA ALA A 62 -0.27 -4.74 1.02
C ALA A 62 -1.52 -3.86 1.00
N ALA A 63 -1.63 -2.90 1.92
CA ALA A 63 -2.73 -1.93 1.95
C ALA A 63 -2.79 -1.08 0.67
N ASN A 64 -1.63 -0.65 0.16
CA ASN A 64 -1.56 0.07 -1.11
C ASN A 64 -2.13 -0.77 -2.27
N ARG A 65 -1.71 -2.04 -2.37
CA ARG A 65 -2.19 -2.94 -3.41
C ARG A 65 -3.70 -3.17 -3.30
N GLU A 66 -4.23 -3.39 -2.10
CA GLU A 66 -5.67 -3.60 -1.88
C GLU A 66 -6.49 -2.37 -2.29
N LEU A 67 -6.12 -1.17 -1.81
CA LEU A 67 -6.80 0.07 -2.17
C LEU A 67 -6.72 0.37 -3.67
N THR A 68 -5.57 0.11 -4.29
CA THR A 68 -5.39 0.27 -5.74
C THR A 68 -6.32 -0.66 -6.52
N LEU A 69 -6.44 -1.93 -6.11
CA LEU A 69 -7.36 -2.89 -6.72
C LEU A 69 -8.83 -2.51 -6.50
N ALA A 70 -9.14 -1.78 -5.43
CA ALA A 70 -10.46 -1.20 -5.17
C ALA A 70 -10.71 0.11 -5.96
N GLY A 71 -9.75 0.58 -6.75
CA GLY A 71 -9.89 1.76 -7.61
C GLY A 71 -9.55 3.10 -6.95
N ALA A 72 -8.88 3.10 -5.80
CA ALA A 72 -8.40 4.32 -5.16
C ALA A 72 -7.04 4.77 -5.70
N VAL A 73 -6.79 6.09 -5.68
CA VAL A 73 -5.45 6.66 -5.86
C VAL A 73 -4.75 6.65 -4.51
N VAL A 74 -3.68 5.88 -4.38
CA VAL A 74 -2.96 5.72 -3.11
C VAL A 74 -1.73 6.61 -3.06
N VAL A 75 -1.65 7.43 -2.01
CA VAL A 75 -0.48 8.27 -1.72
C VAL A 75 0.25 7.69 -0.50
N ALA A 76 1.25 6.84 -0.77
CA ALA A 76 2.00 6.13 0.26
C ALA A 76 3.13 6.98 0.88
N PRO A 77 3.66 6.59 2.07
CA PRO A 77 4.91 7.12 2.59
C PRO A 77 6.04 6.91 1.58
N SER A 78 7.01 7.83 1.57
CA SER A 78 8.16 7.67 0.68
C SER A 78 9.08 6.59 1.25
N GLU A 79 9.23 5.49 0.53
CA GLU A 79 10.26 4.50 0.82
C GLU A 79 11.59 5.02 0.25
N VAL A 80 12.51 5.37 1.14
CA VAL A 80 13.83 5.89 0.75
C VAL A 80 14.87 4.95 1.31
N ASP A 81 15.72 4.42 0.42
CA ASP A 81 16.80 3.51 0.80
C ASP A 81 18.01 4.27 1.37
N GLY A 82 18.71 3.62 2.31
CA GLY A 82 19.95 4.12 2.88
C GLY A 82 19.77 5.06 4.08
N PRO A 83 20.89 5.49 4.70
CA PRO A 83 20.86 6.36 5.86
C PRO A 83 20.39 7.77 5.46
N LEU A 84 19.41 8.29 6.20
CA LEU A 84 18.94 9.66 6.06
C LEU A 84 19.59 10.57 7.11
N THR A 85 19.83 11.82 6.74
CA THR A 85 20.12 12.89 7.71
C THR A 85 18.85 13.32 8.44
N ASP A 86 19.01 14.07 9.53
CA ASP A 86 17.85 14.62 10.26
C ASP A 86 17.07 15.64 9.44
N ASP A 87 17.76 16.46 8.65
CA ASP A 87 17.12 17.40 7.71
C ASP A 87 16.29 16.67 6.65
N GLN A 88 16.81 15.56 6.12
CA GLN A 88 16.08 14.73 5.16
C GLN A 88 14.85 14.07 5.81
N ARG A 89 14.98 13.54 7.03
CA ARG A 89 13.82 13.03 7.79
C ARG A 89 12.75 14.09 8.00
N THR A 90 13.16 15.31 8.37
CA THR A 90 12.27 16.45 8.59
C THR A 90 11.57 16.88 7.30
N ALA A 91 12.31 16.94 6.19
CA ALA A 91 11.76 17.24 4.88
C ALA A 91 10.76 16.18 4.41
N LEU A 92 11.06 14.88 4.63
CA LEU A 92 10.14 13.78 4.31
C LEU A 92 8.87 13.82 5.17
N GLY A 93 9.00 14.13 6.47
CA GLY A 93 7.83 14.33 7.34
C GLY A 93 6.95 15.47 6.83
N THR A 94 7.54 16.63 6.52
CA THR A 94 6.82 17.78 5.96
C THR A 94 6.15 17.44 4.62
N LEU A 95 6.84 16.72 3.74
CA LEU A 95 6.29 16.24 2.47
C LEU A 95 5.09 15.32 2.70
N HIS A 96 5.14 14.46 3.73
CA HIS A 96 4.03 13.57 4.06
C HIS A 96 2.80 14.31 4.55
N LEU A 97 2.96 15.42 5.29
CA LEU A 97 1.83 16.30 5.63
C LEU A 97 1.17 16.90 4.38
N ARG A 98 1.95 17.23 3.35
CA ARG A 98 1.41 17.69 2.06
C ARG A 98 0.70 16.58 1.28
N LYS A 99 1.13 15.33 1.42
CA LYS A 99 0.41 14.17 0.89
C LYS A 99 -0.97 14.04 1.55
N ILE A 100 -1.08 14.32 2.84
CA ILE A 100 -2.36 14.33 3.57
C ILE A 100 -3.28 15.45 3.06
N ASP A 101 -2.76 16.65 2.79
CA ASP A 101 -3.55 17.77 2.26
C ASP A 101 -4.29 17.38 0.96
N LEU A 102 -3.61 16.62 0.09
CA LEU A 102 -4.13 16.15 -1.21
C LEU A 102 -5.13 15.00 -1.11
N ALA A 103 -5.17 14.27 -0.01
CA ALA A 103 -5.99 13.08 0.13
C ALA A 103 -7.42 13.40 0.59
N ASP A 104 -8.36 12.54 0.24
CA ASP A 104 -9.74 12.61 0.73
C ASP A 104 -9.86 12.07 2.15
N ARG A 105 -9.07 11.04 2.47
CA ARG A 105 -8.94 10.48 3.82
C ARG A 105 -7.56 9.87 4.06
N VAL A 106 -7.30 9.53 5.32
CA VAL A 106 -6.10 8.83 5.76
C VAL A 106 -6.45 7.43 6.24
N LEU A 107 -5.68 6.43 5.80
CA LEU A 107 -5.65 5.10 6.42
C LEU A 107 -4.31 4.93 7.13
N VAL A 108 -4.36 4.67 8.44
CA VAL A 108 -3.21 4.34 9.26
C VAL A 108 -3.00 2.84 9.25
N VAL A 109 -1.83 2.40 8.80
CA VAL A 109 -1.38 1.01 8.88
C VAL A 109 -0.66 0.82 10.21
N ASN A 110 -1.31 0.14 11.14
CA ASN A 110 -0.90 -0.01 12.54
C ASN A 110 -0.99 -1.47 13.04
N PRO A 111 -0.21 -2.41 12.48
CA PRO A 111 -0.19 -3.79 12.97
C PRO A 111 0.00 -3.86 14.49
N ASP A 112 -0.83 -4.66 15.14
CA ASP A 112 -0.89 -4.85 16.59
C ASP A 112 -1.18 -3.54 17.37
N GLY A 113 -1.85 -2.58 16.72
CA GLY A 113 -2.20 -1.30 17.31
C GLY A 113 -1.05 -0.29 17.41
N TYR A 114 0.15 -0.59 16.88
CA TYR A 114 1.26 0.33 17.04
C TYR A 114 1.09 1.63 16.25
N VAL A 115 1.36 2.74 16.94
CA VAL A 115 1.52 4.05 16.32
C VAL A 115 2.86 4.66 16.77
N GLY A 116 3.70 5.03 15.79
CA GLY A 116 4.97 5.73 16.04
C GLY A 116 4.76 7.23 16.23
N GLU A 117 5.82 7.95 16.62
CA GLU A 117 5.71 9.39 16.88
C GLU A 117 5.40 10.22 15.62
N SER A 118 6.08 9.94 14.51
CA SER A 118 5.76 10.59 13.23
C SER A 118 4.32 10.30 12.81
N THR A 119 3.86 9.05 12.95
CA THR A 119 2.49 8.66 12.62
C THR A 119 1.46 9.33 13.54
N ARG A 120 1.76 9.54 14.83
CA ARG A 120 0.90 10.33 15.73
C ARG A 120 0.76 11.78 15.25
N GLN A 121 1.85 12.40 14.82
CA GLN A 121 1.85 13.77 14.29
C GLN A 121 1.04 13.84 12.99
N GLU A 122 1.18 12.86 12.10
CA GLU A 122 0.38 12.72 10.88
C GLU A 122 -1.12 12.59 11.18
N ILE A 123 -1.50 11.75 12.16
CA ILE A 123 -2.90 11.59 12.58
C ILE A 123 -3.45 12.89 13.15
N ALA A 124 -2.70 13.57 14.01
CA ALA A 124 -3.09 14.85 14.58
C ALA A 124 -3.29 15.92 13.50
N TYR A 125 -2.37 15.98 12.54
CA TYR A 125 -2.46 16.88 11.40
C TYR A 125 -3.69 16.58 10.52
N ALA A 126 -3.92 15.32 10.16
CA ALA A 126 -5.06 14.90 9.35
C ALA A 126 -6.39 15.29 10.00
N ARG A 127 -6.53 15.05 11.32
CA ARG A 127 -7.72 15.44 12.09
C ARG A 127 -7.90 16.96 12.13
N ALA A 128 -6.82 17.71 12.34
CA ALA A 128 -6.86 19.18 12.32
C ALA A 128 -7.25 19.73 10.94
N ALA A 129 -6.85 19.05 9.86
CA ALA A 129 -7.23 19.36 8.49
C ALA A 129 -8.64 18.87 8.09
N GLY A 130 -9.39 18.28 9.03
CA GLY A 130 -10.74 17.75 8.78
C GLY A 130 -10.77 16.50 7.91
N LYS A 131 -9.65 15.80 7.74
CA LYS A 131 -9.57 14.55 6.97
C LYS A 131 -10.05 13.38 7.85
N PRO A 132 -10.97 12.53 7.36
CA PRO A 132 -11.31 11.28 8.04
C PRO A 132 -10.08 10.40 8.22
N VAL A 133 -9.94 9.76 9.38
CA VAL A 133 -8.83 8.86 9.71
C VAL A 133 -9.39 7.49 10.13
N SER A 134 -8.95 6.44 9.45
CA SER A 134 -9.25 5.04 9.78
C SER A 134 -7.96 4.27 10.09
N PHE A 135 -8.07 3.11 10.73
CA PHE A 135 -6.95 2.26 11.17
C PHE A 135 -7.14 0.83 10.65
N THR A 136 -6.05 0.10 10.39
CA THR A 136 -6.12 -1.33 10.04
C THR A 136 -6.47 -2.18 11.26
N ASP A 137 -5.93 -1.80 12.42
CA ASP A 137 -6.11 -2.52 13.67
C ASP A 137 -6.66 -1.56 14.74
N SER A 138 -7.25 -2.12 15.79
CA SER A 138 -7.71 -1.31 16.92
C SER A 138 -6.53 -0.60 17.59
N VAL A 139 -6.75 0.66 17.96
CA VAL A 139 -5.77 1.52 18.67
C VAL A 139 -5.97 1.52 20.18
#